data_AF-A0A1V4QMV3-F1
#
_entry.id   AF-A0A1V4QMV3-F1
#
_cell.length_a   1.000
_cell.length_b   1.000
_cell.length_c   1.000
_cell.angle_alpha   90.00
_cell.angle_beta   90.00
_cell.angle_gamma   90.00
#
_symmetry.space_group_name_H-M   'P 1'
#
loop_
_entity.id
_entity.type
_entity.pdbx_description
1 polymer ?
#
loop_
_entity_poly.entity_id
_entity_poly.type
_entity_poly.pdbx_seq_one_letter_code
_entity_poly.pdbx_strand_id
1 'polypeptide(L)'
;MIFKRRKKPRACQPKPKALEKECLARLTDRLKKADYLPKALIIKNRSSKLKMSQVILDFAEPFLAQIDEQDDTAFREVIDLAIFGWNLALLTESGRQELLDKIMAKPAPKIPRHYKQTLQKKLDALIQRKQRFFADYRLAIIDYEIIASEDHHVLTVVTGSDFKF
;
A
#
# COMPACT_ATOMS: atom_id res chain seq x y z
N MET A 1 10.51 50.58 -21.67
CA MET A 1 11.12 49.23 -21.63
C MET A 1 10.11 48.25 -21.04
N ILE A 2 9.53 47.36 -21.84
CA ILE A 2 8.54 46.37 -21.39
C ILE A 2 9.23 45.01 -21.34
N PHE A 3 9.54 44.51 -20.14
CA PHE A 3 10.09 43.18 -19.94
C PHE A 3 9.01 42.12 -20.24
N LYS A 4 9.13 41.43 -21.38
CA LYS A 4 8.34 40.24 -21.71
C LYS A 4 8.67 39.13 -20.70
N ARG A 5 7.73 38.80 -19.82
CA ARG A 5 7.77 37.58 -18.99
C ARG A 5 7.79 36.37 -19.92
N ARG A 6 8.96 35.73 -20.05
CA ARG A 6 9.09 34.40 -20.68
C ARG A 6 8.37 33.40 -19.78
N LYS A 7 7.18 32.94 -20.20
CA LYS A 7 6.55 31.75 -19.61
C LYS A 7 7.52 30.58 -19.82
N LYS A 8 8.06 30.03 -18.73
CA LYS A 8 8.77 28.74 -18.77
C LYS A 8 7.83 27.71 -19.43
N PRO A 9 8.30 26.86 -20.36
CA PRO A 9 7.47 25.78 -20.87
C PRO A 9 7.09 24.90 -19.67
N ARG A 10 5.78 24.62 -19.52
CA ARG A 10 5.28 23.64 -18.55
C ARG A 10 6.04 22.35 -18.83
N ALA A 11 6.79 21.83 -17.85
CA ALA A 11 7.33 20.49 -17.94
C ALA A 11 6.13 19.58 -18.22
N CYS A 12 6.15 18.87 -19.36
CA CYS A 12 5.07 17.98 -19.74
C CYS A 12 4.93 16.92 -18.64
N GLN A 13 3.90 17.06 -17.81
CA GLN A 13 3.49 16.05 -16.83
C GLN A 13 3.40 14.69 -17.54
N PRO A 14 4.03 13.64 -17.00
CA PRO A 14 3.85 12.31 -17.56
C PRO A 14 2.38 11.90 -17.44
N LYS A 15 1.80 11.40 -18.53
CA LYS A 15 0.42 10.87 -18.53
C LYS A 15 0.30 9.73 -17.50
N PRO A 16 -0.90 9.44 -16.94
CA PRO A 16 -1.08 8.41 -15.89
C PRO A 16 -0.45 7.06 -16.24
N LYS A 17 -0.55 6.62 -17.49
CA LYS A 17 0.06 5.38 -18.00
C LYS A 17 1.59 5.38 -18.00
N ALA A 18 2.21 6.54 -18.18
CA ALA A 18 3.67 6.68 -18.13
C ALA A 18 4.16 6.61 -16.68
N LEU A 19 3.41 7.20 -15.75
CA LEU A 19 3.69 7.16 -14.33
C LEU A 19 3.55 5.75 -13.75
N GLU A 20 2.49 5.02 -14.13
CA GLU A 20 2.33 3.58 -13.81
C GLU A 20 3.55 2.76 -14.26
N LYS A 21 4.08 3.03 -15.46
CA LYS A 21 5.22 2.32 -16.02
C LYS A 21 6.51 2.62 -15.24
N GLU A 22 6.70 3.86 -14.82
CA GLU A 22 7.82 4.27 -13.98
C GLU A 22 7.75 3.65 -12.58
N CYS A 23 6.57 3.69 -11.96
CA CYS A 23 6.28 3.06 -10.67
C CYS A 23 6.62 1.56 -10.69
N LEU A 24 6.17 0.85 -11.73
CA LEU A 24 6.49 -0.56 -11.94
C LEU A 24 8.00 -0.79 -12.15
N ALA A 25 8.70 0.09 -12.85
CA ALA A 25 10.14 -0.03 -13.07
C ALA A 25 10.93 0.13 -11.77
N ARG A 26 10.60 1.14 -10.96
CA ARG A 26 11.19 1.38 -9.63
C ARG A 26 10.93 0.21 -8.69
N LEU A 27 9.69 -0.25 -8.62
CA LEU A 27 9.29 -1.41 -7.83
C LEU A 27 10.07 -2.67 -8.25
N THR A 28 10.18 -2.92 -9.55
CA THR A 28 10.94 -4.06 -10.09
C THR A 28 12.44 -3.96 -9.76
N ASP A 29 13.02 -2.77 -9.77
CA ASP A 29 14.42 -2.55 -9.41
C ASP A 29 14.69 -2.85 -7.92
N ARG A 30 13.80 -2.39 -7.01
CA ARG A 30 13.91 -2.71 -5.58
C ARG A 30 13.82 -4.22 -5.32
N LEU A 31 12.89 -4.89 -5.97
CA LEU A 31 12.73 -6.34 -5.85
C LEU A 31 13.93 -7.13 -6.38
N LYS A 32 14.62 -6.65 -7.43
CA LYS A 32 15.86 -7.28 -7.92
C LYS A 32 17.03 -7.12 -6.97
N LYS A 33 17.07 -6.01 -6.21
CA LYS A 33 18.11 -5.73 -5.21
C LYS A 33 17.85 -6.45 -3.89
N ALA A 34 16.60 -6.72 -3.59
CA ALA A 34 16.15 -7.56 -2.48
C ALA A 34 16.47 -9.04 -2.78
N ASP A 35 17.68 -9.48 -2.45
CA ASP A 35 18.25 -10.82 -2.72
C ASP A 35 17.50 -12.01 -2.07
N TYR A 36 16.34 -11.77 -1.44
CA TYR A 36 15.61 -12.72 -0.60
C TYR A 36 14.29 -13.24 -1.22
N LEU A 37 13.86 -12.74 -2.38
CA LEU A 37 12.63 -13.20 -3.01
C LEU A 37 12.93 -14.25 -4.09
N PRO A 38 12.51 -15.53 -3.92
CA PRO A 38 12.56 -16.49 -5.02
C PRO A 38 11.78 -15.92 -6.21
N LYS A 39 12.37 -16.00 -7.42
CA LYS A 39 11.84 -15.46 -8.68
C LYS A 39 10.37 -15.85 -8.97
N ALA A 40 9.85 -16.88 -8.30
CA ALA A 40 8.46 -17.35 -8.36
C ALA A 40 7.44 -16.46 -7.60
N LEU A 41 7.85 -15.63 -6.64
CA LEU A 41 6.95 -14.74 -5.88
C LEU A 41 6.70 -13.39 -6.56
N ILE A 42 7.50 -13.04 -7.57
CA ILE A 42 7.23 -11.88 -8.42
C ILE A 42 6.22 -12.36 -9.46
N ILE A 43 4.94 -12.44 -9.08
CA ILE A 43 3.88 -12.34 -10.07
C ILE A 43 4.00 -10.91 -10.61
N LYS A 44 4.81 -10.75 -11.67
CA LYS A 44 4.61 -9.64 -12.60
C LYS A 44 3.13 -9.71 -12.89
N ASN A 45 2.40 -8.65 -12.55
CA ASN A 45 1.01 -8.47 -12.93
C ASN A 45 0.92 -8.51 -14.46
N ARG A 46 1.05 -9.71 -15.04
CA ARG A 46 0.79 -10.03 -16.42
C ARG A 46 -0.70 -10.21 -16.46
N SER A 47 -1.42 -9.09 -16.55
CA SER A 47 -2.69 -9.06 -17.26
C SER A 47 -3.64 -10.22 -16.93
N SER A 48 -3.84 -10.55 -15.65
CA SER A 48 -4.79 -11.59 -15.24
C SER A 48 -5.94 -10.94 -14.49
N LYS A 49 -6.75 -10.13 -15.19
CA LYS A 49 -8.09 -9.62 -14.83
C LYS A 49 -8.33 -8.95 -13.46
N LEU A 50 -7.38 -8.95 -12.52
CA LEU A 50 -7.53 -8.45 -11.15
C LEU A 50 -6.37 -7.50 -10.83
N LYS A 51 -6.67 -6.20 -10.76
CA LYS A 51 -5.71 -5.18 -10.34
C LYS A 51 -5.68 -5.12 -8.81
N MET A 52 -4.74 -5.81 -8.20
CA MET A 52 -4.55 -5.78 -6.73
C MET A 52 -4.34 -4.37 -6.18
N SER A 53 -3.77 -3.44 -6.95
CA SER A 53 -3.73 -2.03 -6.58
C SER A 53 -5.12 -1.44 -6.37
N GLN A 54 -6.05 -1.68 -7.30
CA GLN A 54 -7.44 -1.22 -7.16
C GLN A 54 -8.13 -1.90 -5.97
N VAL A 55 -7.93 -3.21 -5.80
CA VAL A 55 -8.50 -3.96 -4.67
C VAL A 55 -8.06 -3.36 -3.33
N ILE A 56 -6.80 -2.93 -3.22
CA ILE A 56 -6.30 -2.31 -1.99
C ILE A 56 -6.84 -0.89 -1.79
N LEU A 57 -7.04 -0.13 -2.87
CA LEU A 57 -7.72 1.16 -2.78
C LEU A 57 -9.18 0.98 -2.32
N ASP A 58 -9.92 0.05 -2.89
CA ASP A 58 -11.31 -0.26 -2.51
C ASP A 58 -11.41 -0.82 -1.08
N PHE A 59 -10.40 -1.57 -0.68
CA PHE A 59 -10.27 -2.08 0.69
C PHE A 59 -10.03 -0.94 1.69
N ALA A 60 -9.15 0.01 1.35
CA ALA A 60 -8.78 1.16 2.17
C ALA A 60 -9.79 2.32 2.13
N GLU A 61 -10.74 2.30 1.20
CA GLU A 61 -11.70 3.38 0.92
C GLU A 61 -12.31 4.03 2.17
N PRO A 62 -12.77 3.28 3.21
CA PRO A 62 -13.39 3.91 4.38
C PRO A 62 -12.44 4.85 5.15
N PHE A 63 -11.14 4.61 5.06
CA PHE A 63 -10.10 5.43 5.69
C PHE A 63 -9.59 6.52 4.75
N LEU A 64 -9.54 6.24 3.44
CA LEU A 64 -9.20 7.23 2.43
C LEU A 64 -10.25 8.35 2.37
N ALA A 65 -11.53 8.03 2.57
CA ALA A 65 -12.61 9.02 2.62
C ALA A 65 -12.54 10.00 3.81
N GLN A 66 -11.65 9.76 4.78
CA GLN A 66 -11.49 10.59 5.98
C GLN A 66 -10.28 11.53 5.92
N ILE A 67 -9.46 11.43 4.86
CA ILE A 67 -8.24 12.23 4.70
C ILE A 67 -8.39 13.17 3.51
N ASP A 68 -7.55 14.20 3.47
CA ASP A 68 -7.44 15.07 2.29
C ASP A 68 -6.74 14.29 1.16
N GLU A 69 -7.34 14.30 -0.03
CA GLU A 69 -6.77 13.66 -1.23
C GLU A 69 -5.42 14.25 -1.63
N GLN A 70 -5.11 15.47 -1.20
CA GLN A 70 -3.83 16.14 -1.48
C GLN A 70 -2.76 15.88 -0.41
N ASP A 71 -3.11 15.21 0.69
CA ASP A 71 -2.15 14.87 1.73
C ASP A 71 -1.46 13.54 1.40
N ASP A 72 -0.34 13.65 0.66
CA ASP A 72 0.53 12.53 0.30
C ASP A 72 0.98 11.69 1.51
N THR A 73 1.16 12.33 2.68
CA THR A 73 1.62 11.64 3.89
C THR A 73 0.50 10.82 4.49
N ALA A 74 -0.68 11.42 4.66
CA ALA A 74 -1.85 10.72 5.16
C ALA A 74 -2.30 9.59 4.22
N PHE A 75 -2.24 9.82 2.90
CA PHE A 75 -2.53 8.78 1.91
C PHE A 75 -1.60 7.59 2.08
N ARG A 76 -0.29 7.84 2.16
CA ARG A 76 0.70 6.78 2.35
C ARG A 76 0.48 6.03 3.66
N GLU A 77 0.21 6.72 4.77
CA GLU A 77 -0.08 6.08 6.06
C GLU A 77 -1.31 5.17 6.00
N VAL A 78 -2.37 5.59 5.30
CA VAL A 78 -3.58 4.77 5.10
C VAL A 78 -3.28 3.53 4.27
N ILE A 79 -2.51 3.66 3.18
CA ILE A 79 -2.14 2.52 2.34
C ILE A 79 -1.23 1.54 3.10
N ASP A 80 -0.25 2.04 3.85
CA ASP A 80 0.64 1.22 4.69
C ASP A 80 -0.19 0.43 5.71
N LEU A 81 -1.16 1.09 6.36
CA LEU A 81 -2.06 0.45 7.31
C LEU A 81 -2.98 -0.60 6.65
N ALA A 82 -3.52 -0.28 5.46
CA ALA A 82 -4.38 -1.18 4.71
C ALA A 82 -3.62 -2.43 4.26
N ILE A 83 -2.41 -2.29 3.72
CA ILE A 83 -1.57 -3.42 3.32
C ILE A 83 -1.22 -4.29 4.54
N PHE A 84 -0.92 -3.65 5.68
CA PHE A 84 -0.65 -4.37 6.91
C PHE A 84 -1.88 -5.15 7.41
N GLY A 85 -3.05 -4.52 7.47
CA GLY A 85 -4.32 -5.18 7.82
C GLY A 85 -4.71 -6.29 6.85
N TRP A 86 -4.45 -6.10 5.55
CA TRP A 86 -4.67 -7.11 4.51
C TRP A 86 -3.85 -8.37 4.76
N ASN A 87 -2.55 -8.23 5.01
CA ASN A 87 -1.65 -9.34 5.28
C ASN A 87 -1.97 -10.01 6.62
N LEU A 88 -2.31 -9.24 7.66
CA LEU A 88 -2.73 -9.78 8.96
C LEU A 88 -3.97 -10.67 8.86
N ALA A 89 -4.92 -10.31 8.00
CA ALA A 89 -6.15 -11.07 7.80
C ALA A 89 -5.94 -12.38 7.02
N LEU A 90 -4.74 -12.65 6.51
CA LEU A 90 -4.34 -13.95 5.95
C LEU A 90 -3.75 -14.88 7.01
N LEU A 91 -3.38 -14.35 8.19
CA LEU A 91 -2.84 -15.14 9.29
C LEU A 91 -3.95 -15.88 10.04
N THR A 92 -3.58 -17.00 10.68
CA THR A 92 -4.41 -17.62 11.73
C THR A 92 -4.58 -16.66 12.90
N GLU A 93 -5.62 -16.87 13.73
CA GLU A 93 -5.88 -16.04 14.91
C GLU A 93 -4.65 -15.98 15.84
N SER A 94 -4.00 -17.13 16.07
CA SER A 94 -2.78 -17.22 16.88
C SER A 94 -1.61 -16.44 16.29
N GLY A 95 -1.33 -16.61 14.99
CA GLY A 95 -0.25 -15.89 14.31
C GLY A 95 -0.48 -14.39 14.24
N ARG A 96 -1.74 -13.97 14.10
CA ARG A 96 -2.14 -12.56 14.14
C ARG A 96 -1.86 -11.94 15.50
N GLN A 97 -2.30 -12.59 16.57
CA GLN A 97 -2.12 -12.09 17.93
C GLN A 97 -0.63 -11.99 18.29
N GLU A 98 0.16 -13.00 17.92
CA GLU A 98 1.62 -12.98 18.13
C GLU A 98 2.30 -11.79 17.42
N LEU A 99 1.93 -11.51 16.17
CA LEU A 99 2.51 -10.41 15.42
C LEU A 99 2.08 -9.04 15.98
N LEU A 100 0.81 -8.90 16.36
CA LEU A 100 0.30 -7.69 17.03
C LEU A 100 1.01 -7.45 18.36
N ASP A 101 1.16 -8.48 19.18
CA ASP A 101 1.83 -8.40 20.47
C ASP A 101 3.31 -8.01 20.29
N LYS A 102 4.02 -8.57 19.31
CA LYS A 102 5.40 -8.17 18.98
C LYS A 102 5.52 -6.71 18.58
N ILE A 103 4.58 -6.18 17.80
CA ILE A 103 4.58 -4.77 17.39
C ILE A 103 4.26 -3.86 18.57
N MET A 104 3.30 -4.25 19.42
CA MET A 104 2.88 -3.48 20.58
C MET A 104 3.88 -3.54 21.75
N ALA A 105 4.64 -4.64 21.86
CA ALA A 105 5.66 -4.86 22.89
C ALA A 105 6.96 -4.11 22.61
N LYS A 106 7.23 -3.67 21.37
CA LYS A 106 8.40 -2.83 21.08
C LYS A 106 8.31 -1.55 21.93
N PRO A 107 9.30 -1.31 22.82
CA PRO A 107 9.35 -0.10 23.61
C PRO A 107 9.78 1.05 22.69
N ALA A 108 8.85 1.55 21.89
CA ALA A 108 9.02 2.83 21.23
C ALA A 108 8.79 3.89 22.30
N PRO A 109 9.81 4.69 22.70
CA PRO A 109 9.75 5.57 23.86
C PRO A 109 8.75 6.75 23.75
N LYS A 110 7.87 6.75 22.75
CA LYS A 110 7.00 7.88 22.42
C LYS A 110 5.62 7.52 21.89
N ILE A 111 5.20 6.24 21.87
CA ILE A 111 3.85 5.90 21.36
C ILE A 111 2.86 5.89 22.53
N PRO A 112 1.93 6.87 22.61
CA PRO A 112 0.96 6.91 23.68
C PRO A 112 0.03 5.69 23.65
N ARG A 113 -0.44 5.25 24.83
CA ARG A 113 -1.36 4.10 24.95
C ARG A 113 -2.63 4.26 24.10
N HIS A 114 -3.17 5.47 24.01
CA HIS A 114 -4.35 5.76 23.20
C HIS A 114 -4.10 5.49 21.70
N TYR A 115 -2.88 5.75 21.21
CA TYR A 115 -2.52 5.50 19.82
C TYR A 115 -2.51 4.01 19.50
N LYS A 116 -1.99 3.17 20.43
CA LYS A 116 -2.00 1.71 20.28
C LYS A 116 -3.43 1.16 20.20
N GLN A 117 -4.32 1.64 21.04
CA GLN A 117 -5.73 1.22 21.04
C GLN A 117 -6.46 1.65 19.76
N THR A 118 -6.21 2.89 19.30
CA THR A 118 -6.76 3.38 18.03
C THR A 118 -6.26 2.55 16.86
N LEU A 119 -4.96 2.23 16.83
CA LEU A 119 -4.37 1.38 15.79
C LEU A 119 -4.99 -0.02 15.77
N GLN A 120 -5.13 -0.66 16.94
CA GLN A 120 -5.74 -1.98 17.05
C GLN A 120 -7.17 -2.00 16.51
N LYS A 121 -7.99 -1.02 16.90
CA LYS A 121 -9.37 -0.87 16.38
C LYS A 121 -9.43 -0.72 14.86
N LYS A 122 -8.52 0.08 14.29
CA LYS A 122 -8.44 0.25 12.83
C LYS A 122 -8.07 -1.07 12.13
N LEU A 123 -7.12 -1.82 12.69
CA LEU A 123 -6.72 -3.12 12.15
C LEU A 123 -7.85 -4.15 12.24
N ASP A 124 -8.54 -4.23 13.36
CA ASP A 124 -9.69 -5.14 13.53
C ASP A 124 -10.79 -4.84 12.49
N ALA A 125 -11.08 -3.55 12.27
CA ALA A 125 -12.04 -3.13 11.25
C ALA A 125 -11.61 -3.53 9.83
N LEU A 126 -10.31 -3.36 9.50
CA LEU A 126 -9.75 -3.79 8.22
C LEU A 126 -9.82 -5.32 8.05
N ILE A 127 -9.49 -6.09 9.08
CA ILE A 127 -9.55 -7.55 9.05
C ILE A 127 -10.98 -8.04 8.81
N GLN A 128 -11.94 -7.51 9.57
CA GLN A 128 -13.36 -7.82 9.39
C GLN A 128 -13.85 -7.45 7.99
N ARG A 129 -13.43 -6.29 7.46
CA ARG A 129 -13.77 -5.88 6.08
C ARG A 129 -13.20 -6.86 5.05
N LYS A 130 -11.95 -7.32 5.22
CA LYS A 130 -11.35 -8.29 4.30
C LYS A 130 -12.11 -9.60 4.32
N GLN A 131 -12.44 -10.10 5.51
CA GLN A 131 -13.21 -11.33 5.67
C GLN A 131 -14.63 -11.23 5.10
N ARG A 132 -15.23 -10.04 5.11
CA ARG A 132 -16.60 -9.83 4.63
C ARG A 132 -16.69 -9.61 3.12
N PHE A 133 -15.78 -8.83 2.53
CA PHE A 133 -15.90 -8.37 1.13
C PHE A 133 -14.80 -8.91 0.21
N PHE A 134 -13.71 -9.43 0.77
CA PHE A 134 -12.50 -9.82 0.03
C PHE A 134 -11.98 -11.20 0.46
N ALA A 135 -12.87 -12.08 0.92
CA ALA A 135 -12.52 -13.40 1.46
C ALA A 135 -11.82 -14.30 0.43
N ASP A 136 -12.20 -14.17 -0.84
CA ASP A 136 -11.69 -14.99 -1.94
C ASP A 136 -10.22 -14.68 -2.27
N TYR A 137 -9.73 -13.51 -1.87
CA TYR A 137 -8.35 -13.11 -2.12
C TYR A 137 -7.40 -13.69 -1.06
N ARG A 138 -6.56 -14.64 -1.49
CA ARG A 138 -5.54 -15.28 -0.66
C ARG A 138 -4.11 -14.79 -0.94
N LEU A 139 -3.98 -13.68 -1.67
CA LEU A 139 -2.71 -13.12 -2.07
C LEU A 139 -2.17 -12.20 -0.99
N ALA A 140 -0.95 -12.46 -0.51
CA ALA A 140 -0.24 -11.53 0.36
C ALA A 140 0.47 -10.47 -0.47
N ILE A 141 0.60 -9.27 0.08
CA ILE A 141 1.35 -8.17 -0.54
C ILE A 141 2.78 -8.21 -0.04
N ILE A 142 3.72 -8.31 -0.97
CA ILE A 142 5.15 -8.41 -0.67
C ILE A 142 5.81 -7.04 -0.75
N ASP A 143 5.47 -6.25 -1.75
CA ASP A 143 6.02 -4.91 -1.96
C ASP A 143 5.01 -4.06 -2.74
N TYR A 144 5.12 -2.75 -2.62
CA TYR A 144 4.29 -1.77 -3.32
C TYR A 144 5.04 -0.45 -3.48
N GLU A 145 4.71 0.28 -4.54
CA GLU A 145 5.23 1.63 -4.80
C GLU A 145 4.06 2.59 -4.94
N ILE A 146 4.20 3.76 -4.30
CA ILE A 146 3.29 4.89 -4.45
C ILE A 146 4.09 6.01 -5.10
N ILE A 147 3.56 6.56 -6.19
CA ILE A 147 4.06 7.82 -6.75
C ILE A 147 2.94 8.85 -6.70
N ALA A 148 3.20 9.95 -6.02
CA ALA A 148 2.35 11.13 -6.03
C ALA A 148 2.52 11.89 -7.35
N SER A 149 1.40 12.33 -7.91
CA SER A 149 1.31 13.22 -9.06
C SER A 149 0.39 14.38 -8.69
N GLU A 150 0.46 15.50 -9.42
CA GLU A 150 -0.19 16.78 -9.05
C GLU A 150 -1.68 16.66 -8.68
N ASP A 151 -2.40 15.66 -9.20
CA ASP A 151 -3.84 15.46 -8.94
C ASP A 151 -4.21 14.02 -8.49
N HIS A 152 -3.25 13.09 -8.37
CA HIS A 152 -3.57 11.68 -8.08
C HIS A 152 -2.38 10.85 -7.60
N HIS A 153 -2.65 9.81 -6.81
CA HIS A 153 -1.67 8.78 -6.43
C HIS A 153 -1.75 7.55 -7.33
N VAL A 154 -0.59 7.08 -7.76
CA VAL A 154 -0.48 5.81 -8.50
C VAL A 154 0.11 4.74 -7.57
N LEU A 155 -0.70 3.73 -7.27
CA LEU A 155 -0.32 2.55 -6.48
C LEU A 155 -0.02 1.35 -7.40
N THR A 156 1.20 0.81 -7.30
CA THR A 156 1.57 -0.48 -7.90
C THR A 156 1.87 -1.48 -6.80
N VAL A 157 1.27 -2.67 -6.89
CA VAL A 157 1.39 -3.72 -5.86
C VAL A 157 1.97 -4.99 -6.48
N VAL A 158 2.86 -5.65 -5.73
CA VAL A 158 3.37 -7.00 -6.02
C VAL A 158 2.86 -7.95 -4.97
N THR A 159 2.25 -9.03 -5.45
CA THR A 159 1.65 -10.06 -4.60
C THR A 159 2.43 -11.37 -4.68
N GLY A 160 2.51 -12.08 -3.56
CA GLY A 160 2.97 -13.45 -3.47
C GLY A 160 1.82 -14.42 -3.27
N SER A 161 1.94 -15.60 -3.87
CA SER A 161 0.98 -16.69 -3.75
C SER A 161 1.70 -17.97 -3.28
N ASP A 162 2.15 -18.01 -2.03
CA ASP A 162 2.43 -19.24 -1.26
C ASP A 162 2.83 -18.90 0.19
N PHE A 163 1.91 -18.34 0.98
CA PHE A 163 2.10 -18.32 2.43
C PHE A 163 1.41 -19.55 3.02
N LYS A 164 2.14 -20.67 3.07
CA LYS A 164 1.77 -21.80 3.92
C LYS A 164 2.21 -21.48 5.35
N PHE A 165 1.25 -21.40 6.26
CA PHE A 165 1.50 -21.42 7.72
C PHE A 165 1.55 -22.88 8.18
#